data_AF-A0A645HRG9-F1
#
_entry.id   AF-A0A645HRG9-F1
#
_cell.length_a   1.000
_cell.length_b   1.000
_cell.length_c   1.000
_cell.angle_alpha   90.00
_cell.angle_beta   90.00
_cell.angle_gamma   90.00
#
_symmetry.space_group_name_H-M   'P 1'
#
loop_
_entity.id
_entity.type
_entity.pdbx_description
1 polymer ?
#
loop_
_entity_poly.entity_id
_entity_poly.type
_entity_poly.pdbx_seq_one_letter_code
_entity_poly.pdbx_strand_id
1 'polypeptide(L)'
;MIKETHKILGDDSIAVTATAVRVPVFDSHSESINVELKKPFNLDELKDALSKFPGIVVQDDPSKNIYPLAREAAGSDKVYVGRIRRDFSIENGVNLWVVSDNIRKGAATNTIQIAEELL
;
A
#
# COMPACT_ATOMS: atom_id res chain seq x y z
N MET A 1 -4.16 -11.13 -6.07
CA MET A 1 -3.45 -9.97 -6.67
C MET A 1 -3.91 -9.62 -8.08
N ILE A 2 -3.41 -10.21 -9.18
CA ILE A 2 -3.72 -9.71 -10.56
C ILE A 2 -5.22 -9.60 -10.85
N LYS A 3 -5.94 -10.73 -10.80
CA LYS A 3 -7.40 -10.77 -11.07
C LYS A 3 -8.23 -9.99 -10.05
N GLU A 4 -7.76 -9.95 -8.79
CA GLU A 4 -8.42 -9.22 -7.72
C GLU A 4 -8.30 -7.71 -7.93
N THR A 5 -7.14 -7.20 -8.33
CA THR A 5 -6.94 -5.79 -8.65
C THR A 5 -7.88 -5.34 -9.76
N HIS A 6 -7.99 -6.12 -10.85
CA HIS A 6 -8.94 -5.86 -11.92
C HIS A 6 -10.38 -5.84 -11.43
N LYS A 7 -10.79 -6.86 -10.67
CA LYS A 7 -12.16 -6.96 -10.14
C LYS A 7 -12.51 -5.84 -9.16
N ILE A 8 -11.60 -5.48 -8.25
CA ILE A 8 -11.82 -4.45 -7.21
C ILE A 8 -11.88 -3.05 -7.84
N LEU A 9 -11.00 -2.75 -8.79
CA LEU A 9 -10.94 -1.44 -9.44
C LEU A 9 -11.88 -1.31 -10.65
N GLY A 10 -12.44 -2.42 -11.13
CA GLY A 10 -13.32 -2.45 -12.31
C GLY A 10 -12.61 -2.05 -13.61
N ASP A 11 -11.29 -2.30 -13.70
CA ASP A 11 -10.46 -1.88 -14.84
C ASP A 11 -9.48 -2.99 -15.23
N ASP A 12 -9.85 -3.76 -16.27
CA ASP A 12 -9.02 -4.84 -16.83
C ASP A 12 -7.80 -4.34 -17.62
N SER A 13 -7.72 -3.03 -17.91
CA SER A 13 -6.59 -2.45 -18.65
C SER A 13 -5.33 -2.26 -17.80
N ILE A 14 -5.45 -2.35 -16.47
CA ILE A 14 -4.33 -2.17 -15.55
C ILE A 14 -3.34 -3.32 -15.74
N ALA A 15 -2.12 -3.01 -16.19
CA ALA A 15 -1.04 -3.99 -16.26
C ALA A 15 -0.50 -4.28 -14.86
N VAL A 16 -0.58 -5.55 -14.43
CA VAL A 16 -0.09 -5.99 -13.11
C VAL A 16 0.69 -7.29 -13.25
N THR A 17 1.88 -7.32 -12.65
CA THR A 17 2.65 -8.54 -12.38
C THR A 17 3.06 -8.56 -10.92
N ALA A 18 3.25 -9.74 -10.34
CA ALA A 18 3.61 -9.89 -8.95
C ALA A 18 4.50 -11.11 -8.72
N THR A 19 5.48 -10.95 -7.83
CA THR A 19 6.27 -12.05 -7.28
C THR A 19 5.97 -12.12 -5.78
N ALA A 20 5.33 -13.20 -5.34
CA ALA A 20 5.02 -13.42 -3.93
C ALA A 20 6.09 -14.29 -3.27
N VAL A 21 6.74 -13.77 -2.22
CA VAL A 21 7.83 -14.45 -1.52
C VAL A 21 7.48 -14.58 -0.03
N ARG A 22 7.71 -15.76 0.54
CA ARG A 22 7.58 -15.99 1.99
C ARG A 22 8.92 -15.70 2.66
N VAL A 23 8.88 -14.95 3.75
CA VAL A 23 10.03 -14.62 4.62
C VAL A 23 9.68 -14.98 6.07
N PRO A 24 10.67 -15.16 6.98
CA PRO A 24 10.41 -15.55 8.37
C PRO A 24 9.91 -14.36 9.21
N VAL A 25 8.74 -13.85 8.86
CA VAL A 25 7.99 -12.81 9.58
C VAL A 25 6.68 -13.44 10.04
N PHE A 26 6.34 -13.27 11.32
CA PHE A 26 5.19 -13.93 11.93
C PHE A 26 3.87 -13.33 11.45
N ASP A 27 3.69 -12.01 11.65
CA ASP A 27 2.53 -11.24 11.21
C ASP A 27 2.95 -10.01 10.38
N SER A 28 1.99 -9.48 9.64
CA SER A 28 2.10 -8.41 8.66
C SER A 28 2.76 -8.81 7.34
N HIS A 29 2.22 -8.28 6.25
CA HIS A 29 2.82 -8.38 4.92
C HIS A 29 3.44 -7.04 4.53
N SER A 30 4.52 -7.12 3.78
CA SER A 30 5.24 -5.96 3.27
C SER A 30 5.43 -6.08 1.77
N GLU A 31 5.14 -5.00 1.05
CA GLU A 31 5.15 -4.98 -0.41
C GLU A 31 6.03 -3.84 -0.92
N SER A 32 7.02 -4.20 -1.74
CA SER A 32 7.74 -3.24 -2.58
C SER A 32 6.96 -3.08 -3.87
N ILE A 33 6.39 -1.90 -4.07
CA ILE A 33 5.48 -1.60 -5.17
C ILE A 33 6.11 -0.55 -6.08
N ASN A 34 6.07 -0.81 -7.38
CA ASN A 34 6.35 0.16 -8.43
C ASN A 34 5.07 0.35 -9.24
N VAL A 35 4.63 1.60 -9.41
CA VAL A 35 3.44 1.92 -10.22
C VAL A 35 3.72 3.10 -11.14
N GLU A 36 3.13 3.07 -12.32
CA GLU A 36 3.13 4.17 -13.28
C GLU A 36 1.77 4.87 -13.28
N LEU A 37 1.77 6.19 -13.12
CA LEU A 37 0.54 6.99 -13.13
C LEU A 37 0.19 7.45 -14.56
N LYS A 38 -1.10 7.64 -14.84
CA LYS A 38 -1.58 8.07 -16.17
C LYS A 38 -1.12 9.48 -16.59
N LYS A 39 -0.62 10.28 -15.65
CA LYS A 39 -0.24 11.68 -15.87
C LYS A 39 0.90 12.08 -14.91
N PRO A 40 1.64 13.15 -15.25
CA PRO A 40 2.62 13.74 -14.35
C PRO A 40 2.02 14.06 -12.99
N PHE A 41 2.84 13.91 -11.96
CA PHE A 41 2.43 14.08 -10.57
C PHE A 41 3.49 14.87 -9.79
N ASN A 42 3.07 15.58 -8.75
CA ASN A 42 3.95 16.13 -7.73
C ASN A 42 4.07 15.12 -6.57
N LEU A 43 5.29 14.95 -6.03
CA LEU A 43 5.54 13.96 -4.98
C LEU A 43 4.87 14.35 -3.65
N ASP A 44 4.83 15.65 -3.32
CA ASP A 44 4.22 16.15 -2.09
C ASP A 44 2.69 16.05 -2.17
N GLU A 45 2.10 16.35 -3.34
CA GLU A 45 0.66 16.14 -3.57
C GLU A 45 0.28 14.65 -3.46
N LEU A 46 1.12 13.74 -3.97
CA LEU A 46 0.89 12.31 -3.82
C LEU A 46 0.93 11.89 -2.34
N LYS A 47 1.91 12.37 -1.58
CA LYS A 47 2.04 12.10 -0.14
C LYS A 47 0.84 12.66 0.64
N ASP A 48 0.39 13.85 0.29
CA ASP A 48 -0.79 14.49 0.90
C ASP A 48 -2.09 13.75 0.57
N ALA A 49 -2.25 13.30 -0.68
CA ALA A 49 -3.40 12.48 -1.07
C ALA A 49 -3.43 11.15 -0.30
N LEU A 50 -2.28 10.49 -0.15
CA LEU A 50 -2.15 9.26 0.64
C LEU A 50 -2.44 9.49 2.12
N SER A 51 -1.95 10.57 2.72
CA SER A 51 -2.15 10.86 4.15
C SER A 51 -3.59 11.24 4.49
N LYS A 52 -4.33 11.78 3.52
CA LYS A 52 -5.77 12.09 3.67
C LYS A 52 -6.68 10.89 3.45
N PHE A 53 -6.19 9.80 2.87
CA PHE A 53 -7.01 8.63 2.59
C PHE A 53 -7.34 7.87 3.90
N PRO A 54 -8.62 7.61 4.21
CA PRO A 54 -9.01 6.91 5.43
C PRO A 54 -8.34 5.54 5.58
N GLY A 55 -7.67 5.32 6.71
CA GLY A 55 -7.01 4.05 7.02
C GLY A 55 -5.55 3.95 6.54
N ILE A 56 -5.06 4.89 5.74
CA ILE A 56 -3.65 5.00 5.39
C ILE A 56 -2.91 5.87 6.42
N VAL A 57 -1.69 5.46 6.75
CA VAL A 57 -0.75 6.25 7.56
C VAL A 57 0.55 6.38 6.77
N VAL A 58 0.92 7.61 6.43
CA VAL A 58 2.19 7.88 5.75
C VAL A 58 3.31 7.93 6.79
N GLN A 59 4.24 6.98 6.72
CA GLN A 59 5.48 6.93 7.50
C GLN A 59 6.65 7.10 6.53
N ASP A 60 7.04 8.33 6.22
CA ASP A 60 8.07 8.58 5.21
C ASP A 60 8.99 9.75 5.57
N ASP A 61 9.87 9.52 6.55
CA ASP A 61 11.00 10.40 6.86
C ASP A 61 12.29 9.56 6.95
N PRO A 62 12.89 9.19 5.80
CA PRO A 62 14.12 8.39 5.77
C PRO A 62 15.30 9.05 6.49
N SER A 63 15.33 10.39 6.60
CA SER A 63 16.40 11.11 7.31
C SER A 63 16.42 10.80 8.82
N LYS A 64 15.27 10.36 9.36
CA LYS A 64 15.08 9.93 10.75
C LYS A 64 14.83 8.42 10.88
N ASN A 65 15.08 7.65 9.82
CA ASN A 65 14.79 6.21 9.75
C ASN A 65 13.30 5.85 9.97
N ILE A 66 12.38 6.73 9.57
CA ILE A 66 10.94 6.48 9.67
C ILE A 66 10.44 5.91 8.34
N TYR A 67 10.09 4.64 8.34
CA TYR A 67 9.44 3.92 7.26
C TYR A 67 8.69 2.70 7.80
N PRO A 68 7.66 2.19 7.10
CA PRO A 68 6.86 1.09 7.60
C PRO A 68 7.66 -0.17 7.91
N LEU A 69 7.42 -0.75 9.09
CA LEU A 69 8.01 -2.01 9.54
C LEU A 69 6.91 -3.01 9.91
N ALA A 70 7.07 -4.28 9.52
CA ALA A 70 6.10 -5.35 9.80
C ALA A 70 5.75 -5.47 11.29
N ARG A 71 6.77 -5.36 12.17
CA ARG A 71 6.60 -5.41 13.63
C ARG A 71 5.76 -4.26 14.20
N GLU A 72 5.74 -3.10 13.52
CA GLU A 72 5.02 -1.91 13.97
C GLU A 72 3.59 -1.87 13.43
N ALA A 73 3.34 -2.54 12.30
CA ALA A 73 2.01 -2.69 11.74
C ALA A 73 1.19 -3.81 12.41
N ALA A 74 1.84 -4.80 13.03
CA ALA A 74 1.18 -5.92 13.68
C ALA A 74 0.19 -5.44 14.77
N GLY A 75 -1.02 -5.99 14.76
CA GLY A 75 -2.11 -5.60 15.65
C GLY A 75 -2.85 -4.32 15.26
N SER A 76 -2.46 -3.65 14.17
CA SER A 76 -3.11 -2.43 13.68
C SER A 76 -4.11 -2.72 12.55
N ASP A 77 -5.16 -1.91 12.50
CA ASP A 77 -6.16 -1.92 11.42
C ASP A 77 -5.78 -0.97 10.25
N LYS A 78 -4.60 -0.33 10.33
CA LYS A 78 -4.12 0.65 9.36
C LYS A 78 -3.22 0.02 8.29
N VAL A 79 -3.10 0.74 7.18
CA VAL A 79 -2.12 0.46 6.12
C VAL A 79 -1.04 1.54 6.19
N TYR A 80 0.21 1.13 6.34
CA TYR A 80 1.34 2.03 6.46
C TYR A 80 2.07 2.14 5.13
N VAL A 81 2.33 3.37 4.67
CA VAL A 81 2.97 3.63 3.37
C VAL A 81 4.19 4.51 3.57
N GLY A 82 5.31 4.15 2.96
CA GLY A 82 6.55 4.92 3.02
C GLY A 82 7.50 4.61 1.86
N ARG A 83 8.73 5.09 1.98
CA ARG A 83 9.77 4.99 0.93
C ARG A 83 9.30 5.55 -0.42
N ILE A 84 8.45 6.58 -0.35
CA ILE A 84 7.74 7.17 -1.49
C ILE A 84 8.72 8.03 -2.28
N ARG A 85 9.04 7.61 -3.50
CA ARG A 85 10.01 8.30 -4.36
C ARG A 85 9.71 8.08 -5.83
N ARG A 86 10.10 9.03 -6.67
CA ARG A 86 10.01 8.87 -8.12
C ARG A 86 10.85 7.68 -8.58
N ASP A 87 10.33 6.97 -9.57
CA ASP A 87 11.14 6.14 -10.44
C ASP A 87 11.58 7.01 -11.61
N PHE A 88 12.88 7.08 -11.86
CA PHE A 88 13.43 7.86 -12.97
C PHE A 88 13.63 7.02 -14.24
N SER A 89 13.28 5.73 -14.22
CA SER A 89 13.37 4.84 -15.38
C SER A 89 12.16 4.89 -16.31
N ILE A 90 11.04 5.45 -15.85
CA ILE A 90 9.77 5.59 -16.60
C ILE A 90 9.16 6.97 -16.32
N GLU A 91 8.31 7.47 -17.22
CA GLU A 91 7.88 8.88 -17.24
C GLU A 91 7.11 9.29 -15.97
N ASN A 92 6.15 8.47 -15.55
CA ASN A 92 5.25 8.76 -14.42
C ASN A 92 5.36 7.71 -13.31
N GLY A 93 6.54 7.15 -13.10
CA GLY A 93 6.76 6.08 -12.13
C GLY A 93 6.96 6.54 -10.68
N VAL A 94 6.44 5.75 -9.75
CA VAL A 94 6.66 5.92 -8.31
C VAL A 94 6.92 4.56 -7.64
N ASN A 95 7.85 4.57 -6.69
CA ASN A 95 8.15 3.45 -5.83
C ASN A 95 7.56 3.68 -4.43
N LEU A 96 6.97 2.63 -3.86
CA LEU A 96 6.34 2.63 -2.55
C LEU A 96 6.78 1.40 -1.74
N TRP A 97 6.76 1.52 -0.43
CA TRP A 97 6.83 0.42 0.53
C TRP A 97 5.57 0.42 1.38
N VAL A 98 4.79 -0.64 1.30
CA VAL A 98 3.48 -0.75 1.95
C VAL A 98 3.50 -1.90 2.95
N VAL A 99 3.00 -1.68 4.16
CA VAL A 99 2.95 -2.69 5.21
C VAL A 99 1.60 -2.65 5.91
N SER A 100 1.01 -3.82 6.16
CA SER A 100 -0.20 -3.93 6.96
C SER A 100 -0.31 -5.32 7.60
N ASP A 101 -1.03 -5.41 8.71
CA ASP A 101 -1.35 -6.68 9.37
C ASP A 101 -2.26 -7.53 8.46
N ASN A 102 -1.76 -8.70 8.06
CA ASN A 102 -2.44 -9.59 7.12
C ASN A 102 -3.62 -10.36 7.75
N ILE A 103 -3.70 -10.46 9.07
CA ILE A 103 -4.82 -11.09 9.78
C ILE A 103 -5.93 -10.05 10.02
N ARG A 104 -5.57 -8.78 10.22
CA ARG A 104 -6.50 -7.67 10.41
C ARG A 104 -6.97 -7.06 9.10
N LYS A 105 -6.30 -6.02 8.60
CA LYS A 105 -6.74 -5.33 7.38
C LYS A 105 -6.65 -6.24 6.15
N GLY A 106 -5.77 -7.24 6.18
CA GLY A 106 -5.72 -8.29 5.16
C GLY A 106 -6.86 -9.31 5.21
N ALA A 107 -7.63 -9.41 6.31
CA ALA A 107 -8.70 -10.41 6.45
C ALA A 107 -9.86 -9.95 7.36
N ALA A 108 -9.70 -10.04 8.69
CA ALA A 108 -10.80 -9.91 9.65
C ALA A 108 -11.39 -8.51 9.69
N THR A 109 -10.56 -7.47 9.86
CA THR A 109 -11.01 -6.07 9.95
C THR A 109 -11.69 -5.64 8.68
N ASN A 110 -11.17 -6.05 7.51
CA ASN A 110 -11.80 -5.72 6.24
C ASN A 110 -13.18 -6.35 6.09
N THR A 111 -13.37 -7.57 6.61
CA THR A 111 -14.67 -8.26 6.61
C THR A 111 -15.67 -7.53 7.50
N ILE A 112 -15.26 -7.14 8.71
CA ILE A 112 -16.13 -6.39 9.64
C ILE A 112 -16.50 -5.03 9.05
N GLN A 113 -15.56 -4.30 8.45
CA GLN A 113 -15.85 -3.01 7.81
C GLN A 113 -16.89 -3.14 6.69
N ILE A 114 -16.81 -4.20 5.87
CA ILE A 114 -17.83 -4.47 4.85
C ILE A 114 -19.19 -4.74 5.51
N ALA A 115 -19.23 -5.48 6.62
CA ALA A 115 -20.47 -5.73 7.33
C ALA A 115 -21.07 -4.46 7.95
N GLU A 116 -20.23 -3.57 8.51
CA GLU A 116 -20.65 -2.28 9.07
C GLU A 116 -21.28 -1.36 8.01
N GLU A 117 -20.76 -1.35 6.77
CA GLU A 117 -21.32 -0.57 5.66
C GLU A 117 -22.67 -1.11 5.14
N LEU A 118 -23.05 -2.35 5.50
CA LEU A 118 -24.31 -2.97 5.10
C LEU A 118 -25.43 -2.83 6.15
N LEU A 119 -25.11 -2.32 7.35
CA LEU A 119 -26.04 -2.10 8.46
C LEU A 119 -26.64 -0.69 8.41
#